data_AF-A0A1Q7HKN5-F1
#
_entry.id   AF-A0A1Q7HKN5-F1
#
_cell.length_a   1.000
_cell.length_b   1.000
_cell.length_c   1.000
_cell.angle_alpha   90.00
_cell.angle_beta   90.00
_cell.angle_gamma   90.00
#
_symmetry.space_group_name_H-M   'P 1'
#
loop_
_entity.id
_entity.type
_entity.pdbx_description
1 polymer ?
#
loop_
_entity_poly.entity_id
_entity_poly.type
_entity_poly.pdbx_seq_one_letter_code
_entity_poly.pdbx_strand_id
1 'polypeptide(L)' 'MNLMIEVTGEARKDKVAKVTRARTLWVPAVNNHGGFGRWAFVEVTDPRDAQRTIRAAVTWAVSAT' A
#
# COMPACT_ATOMS: atom_id res chain seq x y z
N MET A 1 13.45 1.41 1.06
CA MET A 1 12.02 1.23 1.39
C MET A 1 11.24 1.25 0.09
N ASN A 2 10.26 0.36 -0.06
CA ASN A 2 9.43 0.22 -1.25
C ASN A 2 7.97 0.50 -0.87
N LEU A 3 7.21 1.13 -1.77
CA LEU A 3 5.79 1.44 -1.56
C LEU A 3 4.97 0.89 -2.72
N MET A 4 4.03 -0.01 -2.42
CA MET A 4 3.00 -0.46 -3.36
C MET A 4 1.81 0.50 -3.30
N ILE A 5 1.41 1.03 -4.46
CA ILE A 5 0.31 1.98 -4.60
C ILE A 5 -0.78 1.35 -5.45
N GLU A 6 -1.95 1.12 -4.86
CA GLU A 6 -3.16 0.78 -5.61
C GLU A 6 -3.99 2.05 -5.83
N VAL A 7 -4.34 2.36 -7.07
CA VAL A 7 -5.25 3.47 -7.38
C VAL A 7 -6.62 2.91 -7.71
N THR A 8 -7.57 3.11 -6.80
CA THR A 8 -8.94 2.62 -6.90
C THR A 8 -9.83 3.70 -7.49
N GLY A 9 -10.39 3.42 -8.67
CA GLY A 9 -11.49 4.21 -9.26
C GLY A 9 -12.83 3.78 -8.66
N GLU A 10 -13.77 3.34 -9.50
CA GLU A 10 -15.06 2.83 -9.02
C GLU A 10 -14.90 1.68 -8.02
N ALA A 11 -15.55 1.78 -6.86
CA ALA A 11 -15.55 0.76 -5.83
C ALA A 11 -16.37 -0.47 -6.29
N ARG A 12 -15.68 -1.57 -6.57
CA ARG A 12 -16.28 -2.84 -6.99
C ARG A 12 -15.83 -3.98 -6.05
N LYS A 13 -16.68 -4.99 -5.86
CA LYS A 13 -16.44 -6.08 -4.89
C LYS A 13 -15.16 -6.89 -5.16
N ASP A 14 -14.81 -7.07 -6.43
CA ASP A 14 -13.58 -7.71 -6.89
C ASP A 14 -12.31 -6.91 -6.50
N LYS A 15 -12.39 -5.58 -6.46
CA LYS A 15 -11.27 -4.71 -6.05
C LYS A 15 -10.97 -4.80 -4.56
N VAL A 16 -12.00 -4.96 -3.73
CA VAL A 16 -11.83 -5.12 -2.27
C VAL A 16 -10.93 -6.32 -1.97
N ALA A 17 -11.15 -7.45 -2.65
CA ALA A 17 -10.33 -8.65 -2.46
C ALA A 17 -8.85 -8.43 -2.83
N LYS A 18 -8.57 -7.65 -3.88
CA LYS A 18 -7.19 -7.32 -4.30
C LYS A 18 -6.48 -6.47 -3.25
N VAL A 19 -7.10 -5.38 -2.82
CA VAL A 19 -6.56 -4.47 -1.80
C VAL A 19 -6.32 -5.21 -0.49
N THR A 20 -7.31 -5.96 -0.02
CA THR A 20 -7.20 -6.74 1.22
C THR A 20 -6.04 -7.73 1.12
N ARG A 21 -5.93 -8.50 0.03
CA ARG A 21 -4.82 -9.46 -0.15
C ARG A 21 -3.45 -8.78 -0.17
N ALA A 22 -3.30 -7.66 -0.86
CA ALA A 22 -2.03 -6.93 -0.89
C ALA A 22 -1.61 -6.47 0.51
N ARG A 23 -2.56 -5.90 1.27
CA ARG A 23 -2.33 -5.36 2.62
C ARG A 23 -2.07 -6.44 3.67
N THR A 24 -2.84 -7.54 3.67
CA THR A 24 -2.84 -8.51 4.79
C THR A 24 -2.03 -9.78 4.50
N LEU A 25 -1.70 -10.08 3.25
CA LEU A 25 -0.95 -11.28 2.89
C LEU A 25 0.37 -10.95 2.21
N TRP A 26 0.34 -10.21 1.10
CA TRP A 26 1.53 -10.04 0.26
C TRP A 26 2.61 -9.20 0.94
N VAL A 27 2.27 -8.01 1.46
CA VAL A 27 3.24 -7.14 2.14
C VAL A 27 3.86 -7.84 3.37
N PRO A 28 3.09 -8.48 4.27
CA PRO A 28 3.65 -9.26 5.36
C PRO A 28 4.58 -10.38 4.89
N ALA A 29 4.19 -11.13 3.84
CA ALA A 29 5.01 -12.23 3.32
C ALA A 29 6.36 -11.75 2.78
N VAL A 30 6.37 -10.66 2.00
CA VAL A 30 7.60 -10.08 1.43
C VAL A 30 8.50 -9.52 2.53
N ASN A 31 7.93 -8.86 3.54
CA ASN A 31 8.68 -8.34 4.68
C ASN A 31 9.27 -9.47 5.52
N ASN A 32 8.52 -10.55 5.77
CA ASN A 32 9.00 -11.73 6.51
C ASN A 32 10.09 -12.49 5.75
N HIS A 33 10.05 -12.49 4.42
CA HIS A 33 11.11 -13.09 3.59
C HIS A 33 12.45 -12.33 3.73
N GLY A 34 12.45 -11.03 3.97
CA GLY A 34 13.66 -10.23 4.24
C GLY A 34 14.56 -9.93 3.03
N GLY A 35 14.49 -10.72 1.95
CA GLY A 35 15.37 -10.58 0.78
C GLY A 35 15.04 -9.43 -0.19
N PHE A 36 13.91 -8.74 -0.04
CA PHE A 36 13.43 -7.71 -0.99
C PHE A 36 13.34 -6.30 -0.38
N GLY A 37 13.98 -6.10 0.77
CA GLY A 37 13.84 -4.89 1.57
C GLY A 37 12.46 -4.73 2.19
N ARG A 38 12.21 -3.58 2.83
CA ARG A 38 10.94 -3.28 3.51
C ARG A 38 9.91 -2.67 2.56
N TRP A 39 8.71 -3.23 2.59
CA TRP A 39 7.55 -2.83 1.81
C TRP A 39 6.42 -2.27 2.68
N ALA A 40 5.77 -1.23 2.18
CA ALA A 40 4.52 -0.69 2.68
C ALA A 40 3.46 -0.67 1.56
N PHE A 41 2.19 -0.52 1.93
CA PHE A 41 1.06 -0.47 1.00
C PHE A 41 0.19 0.76 1.26
N VAL A 42 -0.26 1.42 0.19
CA VAL A 42 -1.27 2.49 0.25
C VAL A 42 -2.28 2.30 -0.88
N GLU A 43 -3.54 2.59 -0.57
CA GLU A 43 -4.61 2.69 -1.56
C GLU A 43 -4.99 4.16 -1.72
N VAL A 44 -5.04 4.63 -2.97
CA VAL A 44 -5.52 5.96 -3.34
C VAL A 44 -6.91 5.81 -3.95
N THR A 45 -7.93 6.30 -3.25
CA THR A 45 -9.33 6.26 -3.71
C THR A 45 -9.79 7.57 -4.36
N ASP A 46 -9.10 8.68 -4.10
CA ASP A 46 -9.31 9.97 -4.76
C ASP A 46 -8.01 10.40 -5.48
N PRO A 47 -7.96 10.35 -6.83
CA PRO A 47 -6.80 10.79 -7.60
C PRO A 47 -6.41 12.25 -7.36
N ARG A 48 -7.37 13.12 -7.00
CA ARG A 48 -7.10 14.53 -6.71
C ARG A 48 -6.28 14.71 -5.44
N ASP A 49 -6.36 13.73 -4.53
CA ASP A 49 -5.65 13.73 -3.26
C ASP A 49 -4.46 12.76 -3.21
N ALA A 50 -4.08 12.20 -4.36
CA ALA A 50 -3.04 11.18 -4.46
C ALA A 50 -1.71 11.64 -3.84
N GLN A 51 -1.29 12.88 -4.14
CA GLN A 51 -0.02 13.40 -3.63
C GLN A 51 0.01 13.46 -2.09
N ARG A 52 -1.07 13.94 -1.46
CA ARG A 52 -1.15 14.02 0.00
C ARG A 52 -1.14 12.63 0.63
N THR A 53 -1.95 11.72 0.07
CA THR A 53 -2.07 10.34 0.52
C THR A 53 -0.73 9.59 0.45
N ILE A 54 -0.02 9.70 -0.68
CA ILE A 54 1.28 9.04 -0.87
C ILE A 54 2.33 9.62 0.09
N ARG A 55 2.40 10.94 0.25
CA ARG A 55 3.36 11.57 1.18
C ARG A 55 3.13 11.15 2.63
N ALA A 56 1.87 11.08 3.06
CA ALA A 56 1.52 10.59 4.39
C ALA A 56 1.94 9.13 4.58
N ALA A 57 1.68 8.27 3.59
CA ALA A 57 2.08 6.86 3.64
C ALA A 57 3.61 6.68 3.71
N VAL A 58 4.37 7.44 2.92
CA VAL A 58 5.84 7.42 2.97
C VAL A 58 6.34 7.89 4.34
N THR A 59 5.79 8.99 4.85
CA THR A 59 6.19 9.53 6.16
C THR A 59 5.95 8.51 7.26
N TRP A 60 4.74 7.94 7.31
CA TRP A 60 4.38 6.91 8.29
C TRP A 60 5.30 5.70 8.19
N ALA A 61 5.52 5.18 6.98
CA ALA A 61 6.34 4.00 6.80
C ALA A 61 7.80 4.26 7.16
N VAL A 62 8.39 5.42 6.84
CA VAL A 62 9.75 5.75 7.31
C VAL A 62 9.82 5.83 8.84
N SER A 63 8.84 6.44 9.49
CA SER A 63 8.81 6.63 10.95
C SER A 63 8.50 5.36 11.75
N ALA A 64 7.85 4.36 11.17
CA ALA A 64 7.53 3.09 11.84
C ALA A 64 8.73 2.11 11.89
N THR A 65 9.94 2.65 12.08
CA THR A 65 11.20 1.92 12.27
C THR A 65 11.53 1.88 13.75
#